data_AF-A0A9Q1CM28-F1
#
_entry.id   AF-A0A9Q1CM28-F1
#
_cell.length_a   1.000
_cell.length_b   1.000
_cell.length_c   1.000
_cell.angle_alpha   90.00
_cell.angle_beta   90.00
_cell.angle_gamma   90.00
#
_symmetry.space_group_name_H-M   'P 1'
#
loop_
_entity.id
_entity.type
_entity.pdbx_description
1 polymer ?
#
loop_
_entity_poly.entity_id
_entity_poly.type
_entity_poly.pdbx_seq_one_letter_code
_entity_poly.pdbx_strand_id
1 'polypeptide(L)'
;MPFNLDKFVASPSVEELDSLKKSEIVKVAKHYGIEFQPLMRKDEIKRYVLEYLVDEGVLPSTVLETAITVPTDNTFELKRLELEMNKEIRLKEMEREMQKEKEEREMQM
;
A
#
# COMPACT_ATOMS: atom_id res chain seq x y z
N MET A 1 10.86 14.50 16.58
CA MET A 1 11.00 14.10 18.01
C MET A 1 10.86 12.58 18.08
N PRO A 2 11.52 11.89 19.03
CA PRO A 2 11.31 10.45 19.20
C PRO A 2 9.87 10.17 19.65
N PHE A 3 9.28 9.08 19.15
CA PHE A 3 7.98 8.59 19.61
C PHE A 3 8.00 8.33 21.13
N ASN A 4 6.93 8.71 21.82
CA ASN A 4 6.75 8.49 23.25
C ASN A 4 5.47 7.66 23.48
N LEU A 5 5.66 6.44 23.96
CA LEU A 5 4.59 5.47 24.17
C LEU A 5 3.58 5.95 25.21
N ASP A 6 4.03 6.51 26.33
CA ASP A 6 3.15 6.96 27.41
C ASP A 6 2.22 8.10 26.94
N LYS A 7 2.75 9.01 26.11
CA LYS A 7 1.96 10.08 25.50
C LYS A 7 0.91 9.54 24.54
N PHE A 8 1.28 8.58 23.71
CA PHE A 8 0.36 7.93 22.78
C PHE A 8 -0.75 7.19 23.51
N VAL A 9 -0.42 6.43 24.57
CA VAL A 9 -1.42 5.70 25.36
C VAL A 9 -2.37 6.65 26.09
N ALA A 10 -1.88 7.82 26.52
CA ALA A 10 -2.72 8.83 27.17
C ALA A 10 -3.69 9.54 26.21
N SER A 11 -3.33 9.69 24.94
CA SER A 11 -4.16 10.34 23.92
C SER A 11 -3.94 9.69 22.54
N PRO A 12 -4.43 8.46 22.33
CA PRO A 12 -4.18 7.73 21.10
C PRO A 12 -4.87 8.40 19.93
N SER A 13 -4.13 8.56 18.84
CA SER A 13 -4.66 9.14 17.60
C SER A 13 -4.27 8.31 16.39
N VAL A 14 -5.16 8.25 15.42
CA VAL A 14 -4.96 7.51 14.16
C VAL A 14 -3.80 8.11 13.37
N GLU A 15 -3.76 9.44 13.29
CA GLU A 15 -2.71 10.18 12.57
C GLU A 15 -1.32 9.89 13.14
N GLU A 16 -1.21 9.84 14.48
CA GLU A 16 0.04 9.47 15.13
C GLU A 16 0.40 8.02 14.84
N LEU A 17 -0.56 7.09 14.95
CA LEU A 17 -0.36 5.66 14.67
C LEU A 17 0.11 5.39 13.23
N ASP A 18 -0.44 6.11 12.25
CA ASP A 18 -0.02 6.00 10.84
C ASP A 18 1.40 6.51 10.59
N SER A 19 1.81 7.54 11.34
CA SER A 19 3.15 8.13 11.24
C SER A 19 4.25 7.27 11.87
N LEU A 20 3.89 6.30 12.73
CA LEU A 20 4.87 5.48 13.46
C LEU A 20 5.68 4.56 12.56
N LYS A 21 6.92 4.28 12.97
CA LYS A 21 7.77 3.23 12.37
C LYS A 21 7.34 1.85 12.86
N LYS A 22 7.71 0.80 12.11
CA LYS A 22 7.42 -0.60 12.51
C LYS A 22 7.88 -0.92 13.94
N SER A 23 9.08 -0.48 14.32
CA SER A 23 9.61 -0.68 15.67
C SER A 23 8.79 0.00 16.76
N GLU A 24 8.14 1.12 16.45
CA GLU A 24 7.30 1.89 17.37
C GLU A 24 5.92 1.26 17.48
N ILE A 25 5.32 0.84 16.36
CA ILE A 25 4.06 0.07 16.34
C ILE A 25 4.20 -1.23 17.12
N VAL A 26 5.33 -1.92 17.00
CA VAL A 26 5.62 -3.13 17.80
C VAL A 26 5.67 -2.81 19.30
N LYS A 27 6.17 -1.64 19.70
CA LYS A 27 6.13 -1.24 21.13
C LYS A 27 4.71 -1.02 21.61
N VAL A 28 3.87 -0.39 20.79
CA VAL A 28 2.44 -0.21 21.08
C VAL A 28 1.73 -1.56 21.19
N ALA A 29 1.93 -2.45 20.22
CA ALA A 29 1.35 -3.80 20.24
C ALA A 29 1.74 -4.57 21.50
N LYS A 30 3.02 -4.54 21.88
CA LYS A 30 3.50 -5.18 23.12
C LYS A 30 2.93 -4.57 24.38
N HIS A 31 2.73 -3.25 24.41
CA HIS A 31 2.15 -2.56 25.56
C HIS A 31 0.71 -3.03 25.83
N TYR A 32 -0.09 -3.19 24.76
CA TYR A 32 -1.46 -3.71 24.84
C TYR A 32 -1.53 -5.24 24.90
N GLY A 33 -0.40 -5.96 24.90
CA GLY A 33 -0.38 -7.43 24.94
C GLY A 33 -0.88 -8.10 23.66
N ILE A 34 -0.86 -7.40 22.52
CA ILE A 34 -1.35 -7.91 21.23
C ILE A 34 -0.33 -8.90 20.67
N GLU A 35 -0.77 -10.13 20.44
CA GLU A 35 0.06 -11.16 19.81
C GLU A 35 0.14 -10.95 18.29
N PHE A 36 1.35 -11.07 17.73
CA PHE A 36 1.58 -10.98 16.29
C PHE A 36 2.76 -11.86 15.88
N GLN A 37 2.79 -12.27 14.61
CA GLN A 37 3.90 -13.05 14.08
C GLN A 37 5.11 -12.15 13.76
N PRO A 38 6.35 -12.52 14.12
CA PRO A 38 7.54 -11.67 13.93
C PRO A 38 7.79 -11.21 12.48
N LEU A 39 7.33 -12.02 11.51
CA LEU A 39 7.49 -11.79 10.07
C LEU A 39 6.41 -10.87 9.47
N MET A 40 5.37 -10.51 10.22
CA MET A 40 4.31 -9.63 9.75
C MET A 40 4.85 -8.26 9.33
N ARG A 41 4.27 -7.71 8.27
CA ARG A 41 4.58 -6.39 7.74
C ARG A 41 4.08 -5.29 8.69
N LYS A 42 4.58 -4.07 8.48
CA LYS A 42 4.21 -2.90 9.28
C LYS A 42 2.68 -2.72 9.31
N ASP A 43 2.05 -2.75 8.15
CA ASP A 43 0.60 -2.49 8.01
C ASP A 43 -0.26 -3.59 8.61
N GLU A 44 0.20 -4.85 8.57
CA GLU A 44 -0.48 -5.96 9.25
C GLU A 44 -0.47 -5.75 10.77
N ILE A 45 0.70 -5.47 11.36
CA ILE A 45 0.80 -5.23 12.81
C ILE A 45 -0.01 -3.98 13.19
N LYS A 46 0.04 -2.92 12.37
CA LYS A 46 -0.75 -1.70 12.56
C LYS A 46 -2.24 -2.00 12.59
N ARG A 47 -2.72 -2.86 11.68
CA ARG A 47 -4.12 -3.28 11.62
C ARG A 47 -4.56 -3.98 12.90
N TYR A 48 -3.78 -4.93 13.41
CA TYR A 48 -4.10 -5.58 14.70
C TYR A 48 -4.17 -4.58 15.86
N VAL A 49 -3.25 -3.62 15.91
CA VAL A 49 -3.29 -2.54 16.91
C VAL A 49 -4.56 -1.70 16.76
N LEU A 50 -4.93 -1.35 15.52
CA LEU A 50 -6.08 -0.51 15.26
C LEU A 50 -7.41 -1.22 15.58
N GLU A 51 -7.53 -2.49 15.21
CA GLU A 51 -8.66 -3.36 15.57
C GLU A 51 -8.81 -3.43 17.10
N TYR A 52 -7.71 -3.73 17.81
CA TYR A 52 -7.73 -3.78 19.28
C TYR A 52 -8.16 -2.45 19.93
N LEU A 53 -7.61 -1.32 19.46
CA LEU A 53 -7.97 -0.01 20.01
C LEU A 53 -9.43 0.36 19.73
N VAL A 54 -10.02 -0.11 18.64
CA VAL A 54 -11.45 0.07 18.38
C VAL A 54 -12.29 -0.84 19.26
N ASP A 55 -11.90 -2.11 19.41
CA ASP A 55 -12.63 -3.08 20.23
C ASP A 55 -12.66 -2.68 21.71
N GLU A 56 -11.57 -2.11 22.23
CA GLU A 56 -11.49 -1.55 23.58
C GLU A 56 -12.19 -0.18 23.71
N GLY A 57 -12.79 0.34 22.65
CA GLY A 57 -13.49 1.63 22.63
C GLY A 57 -12.56 2.84 22.77
N VAL A 58 -11.26 2.66 22.56
CA VAL A 58 -10.23 3.70 22.62
C VAL A 58 -10.27 4.58 21.36
N LEU A 59 -10.53 3.99 20.21
CA LEU A 59 -10.73 4.68 18.93
C LEU A 59 -12.13 4.41 18.37
N PRO A 60 -12.72 5.35 17.61
CA PRO A 60 -14.01 5.12 16.97
C PRO A 60 -13.91 4.10 15.83
N SER A 61 -14.97 3.31 15.63
CA SER A 61 -15.01 2.25 14.61
C SER A 61 -14.94 2.77 13.16
N THR A 62 -15.25 4.03 12.92
CA THR A 62 -15.14 4.71 11.61
C THR A 62 -13.71 4.70 11.06
N VAL A 63 -12.71 4.53 11.93
CA VAL A 63 -11.31 4.46 11.54
C VAL A 63 -11.00 3.18 10.76
N LEU A 64 -11.62 2.05 11.13
CA LEU A 64 -11.40 0.77 10.44
C LEU A 64 -11.91 0.80 9.00
N GLU A 65 -13.05 1.45 8.76
CA GLU A 65 -13.64 1.58 7.41
C GLU A 65 -12.71 2.33 6.44
N THR A 66 -11.94 3.30 6.95
CA THR A 66 -11.03 4.11 6.14
C THR A 66 -9.76 3.33 5.79
N ALA A 67 -9.24 2.54 6.73
CA ALA A 67 -7.98 1.79 6.58
C ALA A 67 -8.05 0.61 5.58
N ILE A 68 -9.25 0.09 5.28
CA ILE A 68 -9.45 -1.06 4.37
C ILE A 68 -9.24 -0.68 2.89
N THR A 69 -9.21 0.62 2.55
CA THR A 69 -9.29 1.08 1.15
C THR A 69 -7.95 1.18 0.40
N VAL A 70 -6.81 1.01 1.07
CA VAL A 70 -5.49 1.08 0.41
C VAL A 70 -4.78 -0.27 0.49
N PRO A 71 -5.05 -1.20 -0.45
CA PRO A 71 -4.26 -2.40 -0.58
C PRO A 71 -2.83 -2.01 -0.99
N THR A 72 -1.91 -2.08 -0.03
CA THR A 72 -0.49 -1.74 -0.19
C THR A 72 0.25 -2.75 -1.08
N ASP A 73 -0.40 -3.86 -1.48
CA ASP A 73 0.16 -4.89 -2.36
C ASP A 73 0.00 -4.61 -3.87
N ASN A 74 -0.81 -3.62 -4.27
CA ASN A 74 -1.05 -3.39 -5.71
C ASN A 74 0.11 -2.70 -6.44
N THR A 75 1.19 -2.32 -5.76
CA THR A 75 2.35 -1.66 -6.41
C THR A 75 3.04 -2.56 -7.43
N PHE A 76 3.16 -3.86 -7.15
CA PHE A 76 3.73 -4.82 -8.09
C PHE A 76 2.78 -5.12 -9.24
N GLU A 77 1.49 -5.28 -8.99
CA GLU A 77 0.49 -5.52 -10.03
C GLU A 77 0.31 -4.31 -10.95
N LEU A 78 0.30 -3.08 -10.41
CA LEU A 78 0.32 -1.85 -11.22
C LEU A 78 1.54 -1.82 -12.14
N LYS A 79 2.73 -2.12 -11.60
CA LYS A 79 3.97 -2.09 -12.38
C LYS A 79 4.01 -3.17 -13.46
N ARG A 80 3.42 -4.34 -13.23
CA ARG A 80 3.24 -5.37 -14.26
C ARG A 80 2.29 -4.90 -15.35
N LEU A 81 1.16 -4.32 -14.96
CA LEU A 81 0.15 -3.80 -15.89
C LEU A 81 0.71 -2.67 -16.77
N GLU A 82 1.47 -1.74 -16.19
CA GLU A 82 2.17 -0.68 -16.93
C GLU A 82 3.18 -1.25 -17.95
N LEU A 83 3.91 -2.31 -17.57
CA LEU A 83 4.87 -2.95 -18.47
C LEU A 83 4.18 -3.62 -19.68
N GLU A 84 3.06 -4.30 -19.43
CA GLU A 84 2.25 -4.96 -20.46
C GLU A 84 1.71 -3.92 -21.46
N MET A 85 1.15 -2.82 -20.94
CA MET A 85 0.59 -1.75 -21.74
C MET A 85 1.66 -1.05 -22.61
N ASN A 86 2.85 -0.81 -22.05
CA ASN A 86 3.98 -0.25 -22.80
C ASN A 86 4.46 -1.17 -23.93
N LYS A 87 4.47 -2.49 -23.69
CA LYS A 87 4.82 -3.49 -24.71
C LYS A 87 3.80 -3.48 -25.85
N GLU A 88 2.52 -3.40 -25.54
CA GLU A 88 1.44 -3.38 -26.53
C GLU A 88 1.45 -2.12 -27.40
N ILE A 89 1.69 -0.95 -26.79
CA ILE A 89 1.85 0.31 -27.53
C ILE A 89 3.01 0.20 -28.53
N ARG A 90 4.16 -0.31 -28.08
CA ARG A 90 5.36 -0.43 -28.92
C ARG A 90 5.17 -1.40 -30.09
N LEU A 91 4.45 -2.50 -29.88
CA LEU A 91 4.12 -3.45 -30.96
C LEU A 91 3.23 -2.80 -32.00
N LYS A 92 2.20 -2.08 -31.56
CA LYS A 92 1.24 -1.40 -32.44
C LYS A 92 1.88 -0.28 -33.25
N GLU A 93 2.87 0.41 -32.70
CA GLU A 93 3.67 1.40 -33.43
C GLU A 93 4.51 0.74 -34.53
N MET A 94 5.19 -0.36 -34.20
CA MET A 94 6.01 -1.10 -35.16
C MET A 94 5.18 -1.69 -36.30
N GLU A 95 3.99 -2.24 -36.01
CA GLU A 95 3.07 -2.72 -37.05
C GLU A 95 2.63 -1.58 -37.99
N ARG A 96 2.34 -0.40 -37.45
CA ARG A 96 1.97 0.77 -38.27
C ARG A 96 3.12 1.24 -39.15
N GLU A 97 4.35 1.22 -38.67
CA GLU A 97 5.52 1.56 -39.47
C GLU A 97 5.74 0.56 -40.61
N MET A 98 5.69 -0.75 -40.33
CA MET A 98 5.80 -1.78 -41.36
C MET A 98 4.69 -1.69 -42.41
N GLN A 99 3.46 -1.40 -41.98
CA GLN A 99 2.32 -1.23 -42.88
C GLN A 99 2.55 -0.05 -43.84
N LYS A 100 3.00 1.10 -43.31
CA LYS A 100 3.34 2.27 -44.13
C LYS A 100 4.48 1.99 -45.11
N GLU A 101 5.54 1.33 -44.64
CA GLU A 101 6.67 0.99 -45.50
C GLU A 101 6.25 0.03 -46.64
N LYS A 102 5.36 -0.92 -46.34
CA LYS A 102 4.83 -1.85 -47.34
C LYS A 102 3.94 -1.12 -48.37
N GLU A 103 3.05 -0.25 -47.91
CA GLU A 103 2.19 0.57 -48.78
C GLU A 103 3.01 1.51 -49.66
N GLU A 104 4.07 2.12 -49.12
CA GLU A 104 4.99 2.97 -49.90
C GLU A 104 5.75 2.16 -50.97
N ARG A 105 6.19 0.94 -50.66
CA ARG A 105 6.84 0.06 -51.64
C ARG A 105 5.88 -0.43 -52.73
N GLU A 106 4.64 -0.72 -52.37
CA GLU A 106 3.60 -1.10 -53.35
C GLU A 106 3.19 0.08 -54.24
N MET A 107 3.23 1.31 -53.74
CA MET A 107 2.98 2.51 -54.56
C MET A 107 4.15 2.93 -55.47
N GLN A 108 5.36 2.40 -55.26
CA GLN A 108 6.55 2.70 -56.07
C GLN A 108 6.86 1.66 -57.16
N MET A 109 6.08 0.57 -57.26
CA MET A 109 6.10 -0.40 -58.36
C MET A 109 4.99 -0.14 -59.38
#